data_AF-A0A0B7B6C3-F1
#
_entry.id   AF-A0A0B7B6C3-F1
#
_cell.length_a   1.000
_cell.length_b   1.000
_cell.length_c   1.000
_cell.angle_alpha   90.00
_cell.angle_beta   90.00
_cell.angle_gamma   90.00
#
_symmetry.space_group_name_H-M   'P 1'
#
loop_
_entity.id
_entity.type
_entity.pdbx_description
1 polymer ?
#
loop_
_entity_poly.entity_id
_entity_poly.type
_entity_poly.pdbx_seq_one_letter_code
_entity_poly.pdbx_strand_id
1 'polypeptide(L)'
;GKGTSERIIILTCTQNISDGSRRVVESQLWRSDNYGTSFSEKTFDAGAKLSYFYTFAQNEKKLLFTDVSANKVYVTKDELDSWKVITVPVEPDVILPQ
;
A
#
# COMPACT_ATOMS: atom_id res chain seq x y z
N GLY A 1 -10.11 15.04 -1.73
CA GLY A 1 -10.92 15.95 -2.58
C GLY A 1 -10.87 17.34 -1.98
N LYS A 2 -10.99 18.40 -2.79
CA LYS A 2 -10.78 19.80 -2.34
C LYS A 2 -11.64 20.10 -1.10
N GLY A 3 -11.00 20.34 0.04
CA GLY A 3 -11.64 20.54 1.34
C GLY A 3 -11.68 19.33 2.30
N THR A 4 -11.21 18.16 1.89
CA THR A 4 -11.19 16.93 2.72
C THR A 4 -9.78 16.39 2.94
N SER A 5 -9.01 16.32 1.86
CA SER A 5 -7.59 15.93 1.88
C SER A 5 -6.91 16.42 0.61
N GLU A 6 -5.73 16.99 0.80
CA GLU A 6 -4.81 17.49 -0.24
C GLU A 6 -3.80 16.41 -0.65
N ARG A 7 -3.91 15.23 -0.04
CA ARG A 7 -2.92 14.16 -0.17
C ARG A 7 -3.11 13.39 -1.46
N ILE A 8 -1.98 13.06 -2.09
CA ILE A 8 -1.92 12.16 -3.22
C ILE A 8 -0.99 11.02 -2.83
N ILE A 9 -1.44 9.79 -3.04
CA ILE A 9 -0.68 8.57 -2.72
C ILE A 9 -0.44 7.83 -4.02
N ILE A 10 0.82 7.51 -4.28
CA ILE A 10 1.26 6.78 -5.47
C ILE A 10 2.02 5.55 -4.99
N LEU A 11 1.58 4.38 -5.44
CA LEU A 11 2.31 3.14 -5.30
C LEU A 11 2.83 2.74 -6.68
N THR A 12 4.15 2.62 -6.83
CA THR A 12 4.79 2.05 -8.01
C THR A 12 5.30 0.66 -7.67
N CYS A 13 5.13 -0.29 -8.58
CA CYS A 13 5.56 -1.68 -8.39
C CYS A 13 6.29 -2.18 -9.63
N THR A 14 7.44 -2.81 -9.41
CA THR A 14 8.12 -3.63 -10.42
C THR A 14 7.75 -5.08 -10.18
N GLN A 15 7.20 -5.75 -11.20
CA GLN A 15 6.80 -7.15 -11.10
C GLN A 15 7.76 -8.05 -11.87
N ASN A 16 8.07 -9.22 -11.31
CA ASN A 16 8.69 -10.28 -12.09
C ASN A 16 7.63 -10.99 -12.92
N ILE A 17 7.74 -10.88 -14.24
CA ILE A 17 6.83 -11.55 -15.20
C ILE A 17 7.41 -12.86 -15.74
N SER A 18 8.69 -13.16 -15.47
CA SER A 18 9.40 -14.28 -16.10
C SER A 18 8.98 -15.66 -15.61
N ASP A 19 8.50 -15.77 -14.37
CA ASP A 19 8.08 -17.03 -13.74
C ASP A 19 6.55 -17.22 -13.72
N GLY A 20 5.80 -16.30 -14.33
CA GLY A 20 4.34 -16.31 -14.34
C GLY A 20 3.67 -15.95 -13.00
N SER A 21 4.44 -15.77 -11.91
CA SER A 21 3.92 -15.46 -10.57
C SER A 21 3.44 -14.01 -10.42
N ARG A 22 3.92 -13.11 -11.29
CA ARG A 22 3.64 -11.65 -11.26
C ARG A 22 3.92 -11.00 -9.89
N ARG A 23 4.80 -11.60 -9.09
CA ARG A 23 5.15 -11.08 -7.75
C ARG A 23 5.91 -9.77 -7.87
N VAL A 24 5.62 -8.85 -6.94
CA VAL A 24 6.36 -7.59 -6.82
C VAL A 24 7.77 -7.87 -6.32
N VAL A 25 8.77 -7.43 -7.09
CA VAL A 25 10.19 -7.54 -6.71
C VAL A 25 10.68 -6.29 -5.98
N GLU A 26 10.12 -5.14 -6.34
CA GLU A 26 10.43 -3.83 -5.78
C GLU A 26 9.15 -2.95 -5.82
N SER A 27 8.95 -2.14 -4.79
CA SER A 27 7.85 -1.19 -4.73
C SER A 27 8.30 0.12 -4.09
N GLN A 28 7.75 1.24 -4.53
CA GLN A 28 7.95 2.54 -3.89
C GLN A 28 6.61 3.19 -3.59
N LEU A 29 6.48 3.72 -2.37
CA LEU A 29 5.29 4.40 -1.92
C LEU A 29 5.60 5.88 -1.75
N TRP A 30 4.92 6.72 -2.50
CA TRP A 30 5.10 8.17 -2.48
C TRP A 30 3.83 8.83 -1.96
N ARG A 31 4.01 9.84 -1.10
CA ARG A 31 2.93 10.69 -0.63
C ARG A 31 3.25 12.15 -0.89
N SER A 32 2.32 12.85 -1.52
CA SER A 32 2.26 14.30 -1.52
C SER A 32 1.30 14.78 -0.44
N ASP A 33 1.67 15.86 0.24
CA ASP A 33 0.83 16.56 1.21
C ASP A 33 0.34 17.93 0.68
N ASN A 34 0.53 18.22 -0.62
CA ASN A 34 0.30 19.54 -1.22
C ASN A 34 -0.20 19.45 -2.69
N TYR A 35 -1.25 18.64 -2.92
CA TYR A 35 -1.87 18.45 -4.25
C TYR A 35 -0.91 18.00 -5.35
N GLY A 36 0.14 17.25 -5.02
CA GLY A 36 1.09 16.72 -5.98
C GLY A 36 2.20 17.69 -6.37
N THR A 37 2.37 18.80 -5.65
CA THR A 37 3.48 19.75 -5.91
C THR A 37 4.83 19.15 -5.52
N SER A 38 4.88 18.44 -4.39
CA SER A 38 6.05 17.67 -3.97
C SER A 38 5.64 16.32 -3.38
N PHE A 39 6.56 15.35 -3.45
CA PHE A 39 6.36 14.00 -2.94
C PHE A 39 7.48 13.61 -1.99
N SER A 40 7.11 12.86 -0.96
CA SER A 40 8.04 12.21 -0.04
C SER A 40 7.83 10.71 -0.12
N GLU A 41 8.93 9.96 -0.14
CA GLU A 41 8.88 8.51 -0.06
C GLU A 41 8.46 8.09 1.36
N LYS A 42 7.64 7.04 1.44
CA LYS A 42 7.18 6.41 2.67
C LYS A 42 7.64 4.96 2.67
N THR A 43 8.29 4.57 3.75
CA THR A 43 8.77 3.19 3.93
C THR A 43 8.11 2.62 5.16
N PHE A 44 7.43 1.47 5.01
CA PHE A 44 6.82 0.77 6.14
C PHE A 44 7.87 0.06 7.00
N ASP A 45 8.37 -1.07 6.50
CA ASP A 45 9.46 -1.86 7.07
C ASP A 45 10.62 -1.92 6.06
N ALA A 46 11.84 -2.16 6.54
CA ALA A 46 12.97 -2.45 5.65
C ALA A 46 12.66 -3.69 4.79
N GLY A 47 12.68 -3.52 3.47
CA GLY A 47 12.42 -4.60 2.52
C GLY A 47 10.94 -4.94 2.28
N ALA A 48 10.00 -4.10 2.74
CA ALA A 48 8.59 -4.25 2.40
C ALA A 48 8.38 -4.19 0.87
N LYS A 49 7.61 -5.13 0.32
CA LYS A 49 7.27 -5.23 -1.10
C LYS A 49 5.76 -5.15 -1.28
N LEU A 50 5.27 -3.93 -1.44
CA LEU A 50 3.86 -3.65 -1.52
C LEU A 50 3.29 -4.12 -2.86
N SER A 51 2.24 -4.93 -2.81
CA SER A 51 1.53 -5.46 -3.96
C SER A 51 0.43 -4.51 -4.41
N TYR A 52 -0.48 -4.17 -3.49
CA TYR A 52 -1.64 -3.32 -3.75
C TYR A 52 -1.92 -2.42 -2.55
N PHE A 53 -2.79 -1.44 -2.77
CA PHE A 53 -3.49 -0.77 -1.69
C PHE A 53 -4.98 -0.62 -1.99
N TYR A 54 -5.75 -0.57 -0.91
CA TYR A 54 -7.20 -0.51 -0.91
C TYR A 54 -7.64 0.74 -0.16
N THR A 55 -8.64 1.40 -0.71
CA THR A 55 -9.31 2.55 -0.10
C THR A 55 -10.64 2.12 0.51
N PHE A 56 -11.10 2.84 1.53
CA PHE A 56 -12.39 2.57 2.16
C PHE A 56 -13.40 3.65 1.75
N ALA A 57 -14.51 3.25 1.13
CA ALA A 57 -15.51 4.18 0.59
C ALA A 57 -16.11 5.14 1.64
N GLN A 58 -16.20 4.70 2.90
CA GLN A 58 -16.75 5.49 4.01
C GLN A 58 -15.70 6.29 4.78
N ASN A 59 -14.41 6.07 4.51
CA ASN A 59 -13.33 6.76 5.20
C ASN A 59 -12.07 6.76 4.32
N GLU A 60 -11.93 7.83 3.55
CA GLU A 60 -10.83 8.05 2.63
C GLU A 60 -9.47 8.17 3.33
N LYS A 61 -9.45 8.40 4.65
CA LYS A 61 -8.21 8.43 5.43
C LYS A 61 -7.68 7.05 5.77
N LYS A 62 -8.55 6.04 5.77
CA LYS A 62 -8.16 4.65 5.98
C LYS A 62 -7.66 4.07 4.68
N LEU A 63 -6.52 3.41 4.76
CA LEU A 63 -5.94 2.67 3.65
C LEU A 63 -5.37 1.37 4.18
N LEU A 64 -5.38 0.36 3.32
CA LEU A 64 -4.81 -0.94 3.59
C LEU A 64 -3.82 -1.26 2.48
N PHE A 65 -2.61 -1.65 2.82
CA PHE A 65 -1.58 -2.06 1.87
C PHE A 65 -1.25 -3.52 2.11
N THR A 66 -0.98 -4.27 1.05
CA THR A 66 -0.65 -5.69 1.12
C THR A 66 0.80 -5.93 0.69
N ASP A 67 1.50 -6.82 1.38
CA ASP A 67 2.76 -7.39 0.95
C ASP A 67 2.56 -8.90 0.86
N VAL A 68 2.39 -9.38 -0.37
CA VAL A 68 2.13 -10.80 -0.66
C VAL A 68 3.33 -11.66 -0.38
N SER A 69 4.54 -11.15 -0.60
CA SER A 69 5.75 -11.94 -0.43
C SER A 69 6.04 -12.22 1.05
N ALA A 70 5.63 -11.31 1.93
CA ALA A 70 5.83 -11.41 3.38
C ALA A 70 4.57 -11.82 4.17
N ASN A 71 3.44 -12.06 3.51
CA ASN A 71 2.13 -12.27 4.15
C ASN A 71 1.82 -11.21 5.21
N LYS A 72 2.00 -9.94 4.83
CA LYS A 72 1.78 -8.79 5.72
C LYS A 72 0.72 -7.85 5.17
N VAL A 73 0.02 -7.21 6.09
CA VAL A 73 -0.94 -6.15 5.83
C VAL A 73 -0.54 -4.93 6.65
N TYR A 74 -0.50 -3.77 6.01
CA TYR A 74 -0.24 -2.48 6.64
C TYR A 74 -1.53 -1.68 6.65
N VAL A 75 -1.99 -1.28 7.84
CA VAL A 75 -3.24 -0.55 8.02
C VAL A 75 -2.95 0.85 8.52
N THR A 76 -3.42 1.86 7.81
CA THR A 76 -3.37 3.27 8.21
C THR A 76 -4.79 3.78 8.44
N LYS A 77 -4.92 4.74 9.36
CA LYS A 77 -6.18 5.46 9.64
C LYS A 77 -6.10 6.96 9.32
N ASP A 78 -4.94 7.41 8.86
CA ASP A 78 -4.54 8.81 8.77
C ASP A 78 -3.66 9.06 7.54
N GLU A 79 -3.97 8.39 6.42
CA GLU A 79 -3.32 8.62 5.12
C GLU A 79 -1.77 8.54 5.20
N LEU A 80 -1.26 7.50 5.88
CA LEU A 80 0.15 7.19 6.04
C LEU A 80 0.92 8.10 7.01
N ASP A 81 0.25 8.82 7.90
CA ASP A 81 0.95 9.45 9.03
C ASP A 81 1.39 8.41 10.07
N SER A 82 0.58 7.36 10.25
CA SER A 82 0.92 6.20 11.06
C SER A 82 0.34 4.91 10.47
N TRP A 83 0.95 3.78 10.81
CA TRP A 83 0.46 2.48 10.38
C TRP A 83 0.66 1.42 11.46
N LYS A 84 -0.11 0.33 11.31
CA LYS A 84 0.09 -0.92 12.04
C LYS A 84 0.39 -2.03 11.04
N VAL A 85 1.27 -2.93 11.43
CA VAL A 85 1.63 -4.12 10.65
C VAL A 85 0.90 -5.33 11.24
N ILE A 86 0.30 -6.14 10.38
CA ILE A 86 -0.41 -7.37 10.74
C ILE A 86 0.12 -8.48 9.85
N THR A 87 0.69 -9.53 10.44
CA THR A 87 1.02 -10.76 9.70
C THR A 87 -0.23 -11.61 9.56
N VAL A 88 -0.49 -12.11 8.35
CA VAL A 88 -1.62 -12.97 8.03
C VAL A 88 -1.14 -14.39 7.69
N PRO A 89 -1.96 -15.44 7.92
CA PRO A 89 -1.54 -16.82 7.71
C PRO A 89 -1.51 -17.25 6.23
N VAL A 90 -2.03 -16.41 5.32
CA VAL A 90 -2.14 -16.67 3.87
C VAL A 90 -1.74 -15.42 3.10
N GLU A 91 -1.52 -15.57 1.78
CA GLU A 91 -1.28 -14.44 0.90
C GLU A 91 -2.45 -13.43 1.00
N PRO A 92 -2.21 -12.13 1.30
CA PRO A 92 -3.27 -11.17 1.60
C PRO A 92 -4.23 -10.90 0.43
N ASP A 93 -3.78 -11.13 -0.80
CA ASP A 93 -4.55 -10.88 -2.02
C ASP A 93 -5.33 -12.12 -2.49
N VAL A 94 -5.17 -13.27 -1.82
CA VAL A 94 -5.92 -14.48 -2.14
C VAL A 94 -7.29 -14.41 -1.46
N ILE A 95 -8.31 -14.11 -2.26
CA ILE A 95 -9.70 -14.31 -1.87
C ILE A 95 -10.00 -15.80 -2.05
N LEU A 96 -9.91 -16.58 -0.96
CA LEU A 96 -10.42 -17.95 -0.98
C LEU A 96 -11.95 -17.90 -1.10
N PRO A 97 -12.56 -18.59 -2.07
CA PRO A 97 -14.00 -18.79 -2.04
C PRO A 97 -14.35 -19.55 -0.76
N GLN A 98 -15.32 -19.03 -0.01
CA GLN A 98 -15.94 -19.75 1.10
C GLN A 98 -16.84 -20.86 0.58
#